data_AF-A0A540LWR1-F1
#
_entry.id   AF-A0A540LWR1-F1
#
_cell.length_a   1.000
_cell.length_b   1.000
_cell.length_c   1.000
_cell.angle_alpha   90.00
_cell.angle_beta   90.00
_cell.angle_gamma   90.00
#
_symmetry.space_group_name_H-M   'P 1'
#
loop_
_entity.id
_entity.type
_entity.pdbx_description
1 polymer ?
#
loop_
_entity_poly.entity_id
_entity_poly.type
_entity_poly.pdbx_seq_one_letter_code
_entity_poly.pdbx_strand_id
1 'polypeptide(L)'
;MQIALYTMGNWAKTVMENVWSLIGKTAPAEYLAKLTYLIWNHDKAIKHIDTVRAYTFGCNYFVEADIVLPGDMSLSHAHNIGETLQEKIENLPEVERAFVHVDFETTHRPEHNNAKLAPP
;
A
#
# COMPACT_ATOMS: atom_id res chain seq x y z
N MET A 1 -36.57 -7.83 29.14
CA MET A 1 -35.44 -6.91 29.42
C MET A 1 -34.08 -7.59 29.25
N GLN A 2 -33.83 -8.74 29.87
CA GLN A 2 -32.54 -9.48 29.75
C GLN A 2 -32.17 -9.85 28.31
N ILE A 3 -33.12 -10.36 27.51
CA ILE A 3 -32.86 -10.70 26.10
C ILE A 3 -32.47 -9.45 25.30
N ALA A 4 -33.12 -8.31 25.55
CA ALA A 4 -32.79 -7.06 24.86
C ALA A 4 -31.36 -6.59 25.20
N LEU A 5 -30.96 -6.62 26.48
CA LEU A 5 -29.60 -6.28 26.90
C LEU A 5 -28.55 -7.23 26.31
N TYR A 6 -28.84 -8.53 26.26
CA TYR A 6 -27.97 -9.53 25.65
C TYR A 6 -27.81 -9.31 24.14
N THR A 7 -28.93 -9.09 23.42
CA THR A 7 -28.90 -8.80 21.98
C THR A 7 -28.16 -7.51 21.70
N MET A 8 -28.42 -6.43 22.44
CA MET A 8 -27.69 -5.16 22.29
C MET A 8 -26.19 -5.32 22.54
N GLY A 9 -25.79 -6.10 23.54
CA GLY A 9 -24.38 -6.40 23.81
C GLY A 9 -23.70 -7.16 22.67
N ASN A 10 -24.36 -8.17 22.11
CA ASN A 10 -23.82 -8.92 20.96
C ASN A 10 -23.70 -8.06 19.71
N TRP A 11 -24.72 -7.23 19.41
CA TRP A 11 -24.67 -6.31 18.28
C TRP A 11 -23.58 -5.26 18.45
N ALA A 12 -23.43 -4.70 19.65
CA ALA A 12 -22.35 -3.75 19.93
C ALA A 12 -20.96 -4.38 19.69
N LYS A 13 -20.78 -5.65 20.08
CA LYS A 13 -19.55 -6.40 19.81
C LYS A 13 -19.30 -6.60 18.31
N THR A 14 -20.30 -7.05 17.56
CA THR A 14 -20.19 -7.24 16.10
C THR A 14 -19.93 -5.92 15.36
N VAL A 15 -20.59 -4.84 15.76
CA VAL A 15 -20.34 -3.50 15.22
C VAL A 15 -18.89 -3.09 15.48
N MET A 16 -18.41 -3.30 16.71
CA MET A 16 -17.03 -3.00 17.07
C MET A 16 -16.04 -3.80 16.21
N GLU A 17 -16.24 -5.11 16.06
CA GLU A 17 -15.42 -5.98 15.21
C GLU A 17 -15.37 -5.50 13.74
N ASN A 18 -16.52 -5.13 13.17
CA ASN A 18 -16.59 -4.60 11.81
C ASN A 18 -15.89 -3.24 11.68
N VAL A 19 -16.00 -2.38 12.69
CA VAL A 19 -15.28 -1.10 12.74
C VAL A 19 -13.77 -1.34 12.73
N TRP A 20 -13.26 -2.30 13.53
CA TRP A 20 -11.83 -2.65 13.52
C TRP A 20 -11.34 -3.17 12.17
N SER A 21 -12.18 -3.88 11.41
CA SER A 21 -11.87 -4.34 10.05
C SER A 21 -11.84 -3.19 9.02
N LEU A 22 -12.52 -2.08 9.30
CA LEU A 22 -12.60 -0.91 8.43
C LEU A 22 -11.53 0.17 8.72
N ILE A 23 -10.86 0.14 9.88
CA ILE A 23 -9.91 1.18 10.29
C ILE A 23 -8.56 1.10 9.53
N GLY A 24 -8.40 0.23 8.53
CA GLY A 24 -7.19 0.25 7.70
C GLY A 24 -5.94 -0.16 8.48
N LYS A 25 -6.02 -1.25 9.27
CA LYS A 25 -4.92 -1.69 10.11
C LYS A 25 -3.73 -2.11 9.23
N THR A 26 -2.56 -1.53 9.50
CA THR A 26 -1.32 -1.93 8.82
C THR A 26 -1.00 -3.40 9.05
N ALA A 27 -0.52 -4.05 7.98
CA ALA A 27 -0.07 -5.43 8.01
C ALA A 27 1.10 -5.62 9.00
N PRO A 28 1.29 -6.84 9.55
CA PRO A 28 2.45 -7.13 10.39
C PRO A 28 3.78 -6.83 9.69
N ALA A 29 4.79 -6.39 10.45
CA ALA A 29 6.11 -6.05 9.92
C ALA A 29 6.77 -7.21 9.14
N GLU A 30 6.50 -8.46 9.54
CA GLU A 30 6.98 -9.65 8.81
C GLU A 30 6.38 -9.74 7.40
N TYR A 31 5.09 -9.41 7.25
CA TYR A 31 4.43 -9.40 5.95
C TYR A 31 4.95 -8.27 5.07
N LEU A 32 5.15 -7.08 5.64
CA LEU A 32 5.78 -5.96 4.94
C LEU A 32 7.19 -6.33 4.46
N ALA A 33 8.00 -7.00 5.29
CA ALA A 33 9.33 -7.46 4.89
C ALA A 33 9.29 -8.47 3.73
N LYS A 34 8.31 -9.39 3.72
CA LYS A 34 8.10 -10.32 2.60
C LYS A 34 7.73 -9.58 1.31
N LEU A 35 6.83 -8.59 1.40
CA LEU A 35 6.48 -7.74 0.27
C LEU A 35 7.69 -6.95 -0.24
N THR A 36 8.44 -6.30 0.64
CA THR A 36 9.67 -5.56 0.27
C THR A 36 10.67 -6.48 -0.43
N TYR A 37 10.86 -7.70 0.07
CA TYR A 37 11.74 -8.69 -0.57
C TYR A 37 11.23 -9.11 -1.95
N LEU A 38 9.93 -9.36 -2.09
CA LEU A 38 9.31 -9.72 -3.38
C LEU A 38 9.48 -8.59 -4.40
N ILE A 39 9.22 -7.35 -4.00
CA ILE A 39 9.38 -6.15 -4.84
C ILE A 39 10.84 -5.99 -5.25
N TRP A 40 11.77 -6.07 -4.31
CA TRP A 40 13.22 -5.91 -4.58
C TRP A 40 13.74 -6.94 -5.59
N ASN A 41 13.22 -8.16 -5.55
CA ASN A 41 13.61 -9.25 -6.45
C ASN A 41 12.78 -9.31 -7.73
N HIS A 42 11.87 -8.35 -7.97
CA HIS A 42 11.02 -8.37 -9.16
C HIS A 42 11.80 -8.07 -10.43
N ASP A 43 12.60 -7.01 -10.43
CA ASP A 43 13.41 -6.60 -11.57
C ASP A 43 14.74 -5.97 -11.10
N LYS A 44 15.82 -6.21 -11.86
CA LYS A 44 17.16 -5.67 -11.55
C LYS A 44 17.27 -4.16 -11.76
N ALA A 45 16.37 -3.58 -12.53
CA ALA A 45 16.35 -2.14 -12.80
C ALA A 45 15.79 -1.32 -11.62
N ILE A 46 15.12 -1.96 -10.66
CA ILE A 46 14.66 -1.30 -9.43
C ILE A 46 15.88 -0.79 -8.66
N LYS A 47 16.02 0.53 -8.57
CA LYS A 47 17.13 1.19 -7.87
C LYS A 47 16.82 1.37 -6.39
N HIS A 48 15.56 1.65 -6.09
CA HIS A 48 15.10 1.94 -4.73
C HIS A 48 13.63 1.56 -4.56
N ILE A 49 13.25 1.32 -3.31
CA ILE A 49 11.85 1.15 -2.89
C ILE A 49 11.60 2.25 -1.87
N ASP A 50 10.84 3.27 -2.24
CA ASP A 50 10.57 4.42 -1.38
C ASP A 50 9.57 4.07 -0.27
N THR A 51 8.49 3.40 -0.64
CA THR A 51 7.41 3.04 0.27
C THR A 51 6.90 1.63 0.00
N VAL A 52 6.67 0.87 1.07
CA VAL A 52 5.82 -0.33 1.04
C VAL A 52 4.81 -0.22 2.16
N ARG A 53 3.53 -0.21 1.81
CA ARG A 53 2.43 -0.22 2.76
C ARG A 53 1.48 -1.35 2.41
N ALA A 54 0.96 -1.98 3.44
CA ALA A 54 -0.16 -2.90 3.30
C ALA A 54 -1.11 -2.63 4.46
N TYR A 55 -2.39 -2.47 4.16
CA TYR A 55 -3.43 -2.21 5.16
C TYR A 55 -4.68 -3.02 4.87
N THR A 56 -5.38 -3.43 5.93
CA THR A 56 -6.57 -4.26 5.82
C THR A 56 -7.75 -3.46 5.32
N PHE A 57 -8.48 -3.99 4.34
CA PHE A 57 -9.81 -3.53 4.00
C PHE A 57 -10.73 -4.76 3.91
N GLY A 58 -11.56 -4.97 4.92
CA GLY A 58 -12.30 -6.22 5.06
C GLY A 58 -11.39 -7.36 5.54
N CYS A 59 -11.28 -8.44 4.74
CA CYS A 59 -10.50 -9.63 5.08
C CYS A 59 -9.10 -9.67 4.45
N ASN A 60 -8.87 -8.83 3.42
CA ASN A 60 -7.66 -8.84 2.60
C ASN A 60 -6.89 -7.52 2.72
N TYR A 61 -5.66 -7.51 2.20
CA TYR A 61 -4.81 -6.34 2.17
C TYR A 61 -4.94 -5.55 0.87
N PHE A 62 -4.91 -4.23 1.01
CA PHE A 62 -4.57 -3.31 -0.05
C PHE A 62 -3.09 -3.00 0.10
N VAL A 63 -2.33 -3.15 -1.00
CA VAL A 63 -0.87 -2.93 -1.01
C VAL A 63 -0.54 -1.72 -1.85
N GLU A 64 0.28 -0.82 -1.31
CA GLU A 64 0.86 0.33 -2.02
C GLU A 64 2.37 0.16 -2.04
N ALA A 65 2.97 0.26 -3.22
CA ALA A 65 4.41 0.13 -3.41
C ALA A 65 4.91 1.25 -4.34
N ASP A 66 5.89 2.02 -3.86
CA ASP A 66 6.54 3.06 -4.64
C ASP A 66 7.97 2.59 -4.95
N ILE A 67 8.28 2.45 -6.24
CA ILE A 67 9.58 1.99 -6.72
C ILE A 67 10.25 3.05 -7.59
N VAL A 68 11.58 3.10 -7.53
CA VAL A 68 12.37 4.01 -8.36
C VAL A 68 13.09 3.23 -9.45
N LEU A 69 12.88 3.66 -10.69
CA LEU A 69 13.53 3.13 -11.89
C LEU A 69 14.54 4.15 -12.46
N PRO A 70 15.41 3.74 -13.41
CA PRO A 70 16.29 4.67 -14.10
C PRO A 70 15.51 5.73 -14.90
N GLY A 71 15.81 7.01 -14.72
CA GLY A 71 15.13 8.10 -15.44
C GLY A 71 15.38 8.17 -16.94
N ASP A 72 16.38 7.45 -17.44
CA ASP A 72 16.67 7.25 -18.88
C ASP A 72 15.91 6.06 -19.49
N MET A 73 15.16 5.31 -18.67
CA MET A 73 14.33 4.20 -19.12
C MET A 73 13.13 4.70 -19.95
N SER A 74 12.78 3.97 -21.00
CA SER A 74 11.59 4.30 -21.78
C SER A 74 10.32 4.11 -20.95
N LEU A 75 9.34 5.00 -21.13
CA LEU A 75 8.05 4.92 -20.43
C LEU A 75 7.37 3.56 -20.58
N SER A 76 7.44 2.95 -21.77
CA SER A 76 6.87 1.62 -22.01
C SER A 76 7.56 0.54 -21.17
N HIS A 77 8.87 0.61 -21.00
CA HIS A 77 9.58 -0.39 -20.19
C HIS A 77 9.30 -0.19 -18.69
N ALA A 78 9.28 1.07 -18.23
CA ALA A 78 8.91 1.40 -16.86
C ALA A 78 7.47 0.95 -16.55
N HIS A 79 6.53 1.21 -17.47
CA HIS A 79 5.14 0.76 -17.36
C HIS A 79 5.06 -0.77 -17.22
N ASN A 80 5.75 -1.51 -18.09
CA ASN A 80 5.71 -2.98 -18.04
C ASN A 80 6.27 -3.53 -16.73
N ILE A 81 7.34 -2.93 -16.17
CA ILE A 81 7.86 -3.33 -14.86
C ILE A 81 6.82 -3.07 -13.77
N GLY A 82 6.19 -1.90 -13.76
CA GLY A 82 5.16 -1.53 -12.78
C GLY A 82 3.91 -2.43 -12.87
N GLU A 83 3.40 -2.65 -14.08
CA GLU A 83 2.22 -3.49 -14.35
C GLU A 83 2.47 -4.93 -13.94
N THR A 84 3.60 -5.52 -14.36
CA THR A 84 3.94 -6.91 -13.97
C THR A 84 4.21 -7.04 -12.48
N LEU A 85 4.71 -6.00 -11.80
CA LEU A 85 4.86 -5.99 -10.35
C LEU A 85 3.49 -5.95 -9.68
N GLN A 86 2.58 -5.12 -10.17
CA GLN A 86 1.21 -5.02 -9.65
C GLN A 86 0.52 -6.38 -9.75
N GLU A 87 0.51 -7.00 -10.94
CA GLU A 87 -0.08 -8.32 -11.16
C GLU A 87 0.54 -9.37 -10.22
N LYS A 88 1.85 -9.34 -10.01
CA LYS A 88 2.54 -10.28 -9.12
C LYS A 88 2.11 -10.14 -7.67
N ILE A 89 1.89 -8.91 -7.18
CA ILE A 89 1.42 -8.65 -5.83
C ILE A 89 -0.06 -9.03 -5.70
N GLU A 90 -0.90 -8.75 -6.70
CA GLU A 90 -2.33 -9.11 -6.71
C GLU A 90 -2.57 -10.63 -6.78
N ASN A 91 -1.60 -11.40 -7.28
CA ASN A 91 -1.66 -12.86 -7.27
C ASN A 91 -1.42 -13.48 -5.88
N LEU A 92 -1.06 -12.68 -4.85
CA LEU A 92 -0.93 -13.18 -3.49
C LEU A 92 -2.33 -13.40 -2.87
N PRO A 93 -2.58 -14.54 -2.18
CA PRO A 93 -3.92 -14.90 -1.72
C PRO A 93 -4.50 -13.95 -0.66
N GLU A 94 -3.64 -13.19 0.02
CA GLU A 94 -4.03 -12.24 1.08
C GLU A 94 -4.18 -10.80 0.53
N VAL A 95 -3.96 -10.58 -0.77
CA VAL A 95 -4.02 -9.25 -1.40
C VAL A 95 -5.29 -9.13 -2.24
N GLU A 96 -6.08 -8.10 -1.98
CA GLU A 96 -7.25 -7.76 -2.80
C GLU A 96 -6.86 -6.89 -4.00
N ARG A 97 -5.98 -5.92 -3.75
CA ARG A 97 -5.56 -4.94 -4.74
C ARG A 97 -4.15 -4.44 -4.45
N ALA A 98 -3.39 -4.17 -5.51
CA ALA A 98 -2.10 -3.51 -5.41
C ALA A 98 -2.08 -2.20 -6.23
N PHE A 99 -1.36 -1.21 -5.72
CA PHE A 99 -1.05 0.03 -6.43
C PHE A 99 0.46 0.18 -6.46
N VAL A 100 1.01 0.24 -7.67
CA VAL A 100 2.45 0.41 -7.89
C VAL A 100 2.69 1.78 -8.50
N HIS A 101 3.35 2.66 -7.75
CA HIS A 101 3.86 3.91 -8.28
C HIS A 101 5.30 3.72 -8.75
N VAL A 102 5.64 4.35 -9.88
CA VAL A 102 6.96 4.26 -10.50
C VAL A 102 7.53 5.65 -10.66
N ASP A 103 8.58 5.93 -9.90
CA ASP A 103 9.30 7.19 -9.90
C ASP A 103 10.67 7.06 -10.55
N PHE A 104 11.26 8.21 -10.91
CA PHE A 104 12.64 8.29 -11.41
C PHE A 104 13.55 9.13 -10.51
N GLU A 105 12.97 9.83 -9.52
CA GLU A 105 13.68 10.64 -8.54
C GLU A 105 13.42 10.12 -7.13
N THR A 106 14.47 9.98 -6.32
CA THR A 106 14.36 9.66 -4.89
C THR A 106 14.21 10.91 -4.02
N THR A 107 14.52 12.09 -4.59
CA THR A 107 14.54 13.35 -3.88
C THR A 107 13.18 14.03 -4.03
N HIS A 108 12.22 13.60 -3.22
CA HIS A 108 10.87 14.18 -3.16
C HIS A 108 10.92 15.68 -2.81
N ARG A 109 11.14 16.57 -3.79
CA ARG A 109 10.76 17.98 -3.64
C ARG A 109 9.24 18.02 -3.71
N PRO A 110 8.53 18.59 -2.73
CA PRO A 110 7.08 18.68 -2.79
C PRO A 110 6.69 19.54 -3.99
N GLU A 111 6.27 18.90 -5.08
CA GLU A 111 5.88 19.58 -6.31
C GLU A 111 4.53 20.29 -6.14
N HIS A 112 3.73 19.89 -5.15
CA HIS A 112 2.43 20.47 -4.80
C HIS A 112 2.43 21.23 -3.45
N ASN A 113 3.38 22.18 -3.27
CA ASN A 113 3.21 23.20 -2.22
C ASN A 113 3.66 24.59 -2.71
N ASN A 114 2.79 25.27 -3.46
CA ASN A 114 2.92 26.70 -3.79
C ASN A 114 2.57 27.58 -2.58
N ALA A 115 3.19 27.35 -1.42
CA ALA A 115 3.28 28.38 -0.40
C ALA A 115 4.38 29.34 -0.84
N LYS A 116 3.99 30.41 -1.54
CA LYS A 116 4.86 31.55 -1.85
C LYS A 116 5.56 31.97 -0.56
N LEU A 117 6.87 31.75 -0.47
CA LEU A 117 7.70 32.41 0.53
C LEU A 117 7.56 33.92 0.28
N ALA A 118 6.94 34.64 1.21
CA ALA A 118 7.14 36.07 1.30
C ALA A 118 8.58 36.33 1.80
N PRO A 119 9.34 37.26 1.19
CA PRO A 119 10.68 37.62 1.65
C PRO A 119 10.61 38.39 2.99
N PRO A 120 11.75 38.45 3.72
CA PRO A 120 11.83 38.88 5.13
C PRO A 120 11.41 40.32 5.39
#